data_AF-A0AAE8ZTS0-F1
#
_entry.id   AF-A0AAE8ZTS0-F1
#
_cell.length_a   1.000
_cell.length_b   1.000
_cell.length_c   1.000
_cell.angle_alpha   90.00
_cell.angle_beta   90.00
_cell.angle_gamma   90.00
#
_symmetry.space_group_name_H-M   'P 1'
#
loop_
_entity.id
_entity.type
_entity.pdbx_description
1 polymer ?
#
loop_
_entity_poly.entity_id
_entity_poly.type
_entity_poly.pdbx_seq_one_letter_code
_entity_poly.pdbx_strand_id
1 'polypeptide(L)'
;MMVVSKDSILIAILLISFAPGASCFLEGRYSSNCTFWEYIRDDYRCIFEYLAYARDVTAIETFGSQNLKSLERSCSAVESCFLDKKCHDIKSLRKIKAVCKQVLYFNSPTFVECERNVAMFNATCAQGTGCEYFGVDNCAVPIIKIVCGQEKWAEYRDAIITAYRGTENNTDCDWEMMKTF
;
A
#
# COMPACT_ATOMS: atom_id res chain seq x y z
N MET A 1 0.21 50.57 -10.85
CA MET A 1 -0.88 49.61 -10.53
C MET A 1 -1.36 49.00 -11.82
N MET A 2 -0.99 47.75 -12.11
CA MET A 2 -1.50 47.02 -13.28
C MET A 2 -2.84 46.41 -12.90
N VAL A 3 -3.92 46.88 -13.54
CA VAL A 3 -5.25 46.32 -13.39
C VAL A 3 -5.31 45.04 -14.22
N VAL A 4 -5.15 43.89 -13.58
CA VAL A 4 -5.41 42.60 -14.22
C VAL A 4 -6.93 42.47 -14.35
N SER A 5 -7.43 42.59 -15.58
CA SER A 5 -8.86 42.43 -15.86
C SER A 5 -9.30 41.01 -15.48
N LYS A 6 -10.48 40.88 -14.85
CA LYS A 6 -11.10 39.58 -14.53
C LYS A 6 -11.24 38.69 -15.76
N ASP A 7 -11.39 39.27 -16.95
CA ASP A 7 -11.51 38.55 -18.21
C ASP A 7 -10.18 37.87 -18.62
N SER A 8 -9.03 38.45 -18.25
CA SER A 8 -7.71 37.88 -18.53
C SER A 8 -7.42 36.62 -17.71
N ILE A 9 -8.01 36.49 -16.52
CA ILE A 9 -7.89 35.31 -15.66
C ILE A 9 -8.72 34.15 -16.24
N LEU A 10 -9.93 34.44 -16.73
CA LEU A 10 -10.80 33.45 -17.36
C LEU A 10 -10.18 32.87 -18.64
N ILE A 11 -9.51 33.71 -19.44
CA ILE A 11 -8.80 33.27 -20.66
C ILE A 11 -7.59 32.40 -20.30
N ALA A 12 -6.84 32.74 -19.25
CA ALA A 12 -5.71 31.92 -18.79
C ALA A 12 -6.16 30.53 -18.28
N ILE A 13 -7.30 30.44 -17.59
CA ILE A 13 -7.88 29.17 -17.12
C ILE A 13 -8.35 28.31 -18.30
N LEU A 14 -8.96 28.92 -19.32
CA LEU A 14 -9.41 28.22 -20.53
C LEU A 14 -8.24 27.69 -21.37
N LEU A 15 -7.11 28.39 -21.42
CA LEU A 15 -5.95 27.95 -22.21
C LEU A 15 -5.18 26.78 -21.57
N ILE A 16 -5.27 26.60 -20.25
CA ILE A 16 -4.68 25.43 -19.57
C ILE A 16 -5.53 24.16 -19.81
N SER A 17 -6.84 24.29 -20.07
CA SER A 17 -7.73 23.15 -20.36
C SER A 17 -7.63 22.61 -21.80
N PHE A 18 -6.89 23.27 -22.70
CA PHE A 18 -6.68 22.82 -24.08
C PHE A 18 -5.22 22.44 -24.40
N ALA A 19 -4.42 22.09 -23.39
CA ALA A 19 -3.15 21.42 -23.65
C ALA A 19 -3.40 19.93 -23.92
N PRO A 20 -3.22 19.41 -25.16
CA PRO A 20 -3.37 17.98 -25.47
C PRO A 20 -2.37 17.06 -24.75
N GLY A 21 -1.52 17.59 -23.86
CA GLY A 21 -0.60 16.83 -23.02
C GLY A 21 -1.21 16.24 -21.74
N ALA A 22 -2.40 16.68 -21.31
CA ALA A 22 -3.04 16.12 -20.11
C ALA A 22 -3.54 14.68 -20.32
N SER A 23 -3.86 14.29 -21.56
CA SER A 23 -4.29 12.93 -21.90
C SER A 23 -3.18 11.90 -21.90
N CYS A 24 -1.92 12.30 -22.15
CA CYS A 24 -0.79 11.36 -22.22
C CYS A 24 -0.25 10.93 -20.83
N PHE A 25 -0.59 11.64 -19.75
CA PHE A 25 -0.17 11.26 -18.38
C PHE A 25 -1.11 10.24 -17.73
N LEU A 26 -2.27 9.97 -18.34
CA LEU A 26 -3.39 9.23 -17.76
C LEU A 26 -3.44 7.75 -18.17
N GLU A 27 -2.63 7.31 -19.14
CA GLU A 27 -2.62 5.92 -19.58
C GLU A 27 -2.12 4.99 -18.45
N GLY A 28 -3.00 4.09 -18.01
CA GLY A 28 -2.68 2.98 -17.08
C GLY A 28 -2.79 3.27 -15.58
N ARG A 29 -3.12 4.50 -15.14
CA ARG A 29 -3.31 4.82 -13.71
C ARG A 29 -4.77 4.82 -13.22
N TYR A 30 -5.75 4.99 -14.12
CA TYR A 30 -7.13 5.33 -13.73
C TYR A 30 -8.18 4.31 -14.22
N SER A 31 -9.28 4.19 -13.49
CA SER A 31 -10.47 3.47 -13.93
C SER A 31 -11.26 4.30 -14.96
N SER A 32 -11.40 3.82 -16.21
CA SER A 32 -12.26 4.38 -17.26
C SER A 32 -11.91 5.78 -17.83
N ASN A 33 -12.66 6.22 -18.85
CA ASN A 33 -12.55 7.52 -19.55
C ASN A 33 -12.94 8.71 -18.65
N CYS A 34 -12.23 8.90 -17.54
CA CYS A 34 -12.44 10.03 -16.64
C CYS A 34 -11.54 11.21 -17.01
N THR A 35 -12.05 12.42 -16.86
CA THR A 35 -11.22 13.63 -16.91
C THR A 35 -10.41 13.80 -15.63
N PHE A 36 -9.31 14.54 -15.69
CA PHE A 36 -8.49 14.88 -14.51
C PHE A 36 -9.32 15.48 -13.36
N TRP A 37 -10.29 16.35 -13.67
CA TRP A 37 -11.12 17.00 -12.66
C TRP A 37 -12.13 16.08 -12.00
N GLU A 38 -12.69 15.11 -12.74
CA GLU A 38 -13.56 14.09 -12.15
C GLU A 38 -12.78 13.21 -11.19
N TYR A 39 -11.54 12.85 -11.55
CA TYR A 39 -10.64 12.12 -10.66
C TYR A 39 -10.35 12.88 -9.37
N ILE A 40 -9.85 14.11 -9.47
CA ILE A 40 -9.54 14.93 -8.28
C ILE A 40 -10.78 15.08 -7.40
N ARG A 41 -11.95 15.39 -8.00
CA ARG A 41 -13.19 15.55 -7.25
C ARG A 41 -13.57 14.28 -6.48
N ASP A 42 -13.48 13.12 -7.13
CA ASP A 42 -13.89 11.85 -6.54
C ASP A 42 -12.91 11.37 -5.47
N ASP A 43 -11.60 11.48 -5.69
CA ASP A 43 -10.58 11.14 -4.69
C ASP A 43 -10.66 12.07 -3.46
N TYR A 44 -10.89 13.37 -3.64
CA TYR A 44 -11.05 14.30 -2.52
C TYR A 44 -12.27 13.99 -1.64
N ARG A 45 -13.28 13.29 -2.16
CA ARG A 45 -14.42 12.84 -1.34
C ARG A 45 -14.04 11.75 -0.33
N CYS A 46 -12.93 11.05 -0.56
CA CYS A 46 -12.42 10.01 0.32
C CYS A 46 -11.28 10.50 1.22
N ILE A 47 -11.02 11.81 1.25
CA ILE A 47 -9.85 12.35 1.96
C ILE A 47 -9.91 12.08 3.46
N PHE A 48 -11.09 12.10 4.08
CA PHE A 48 -11.22 11.88 5.53
C PHE A 48 -10.97 10.41 5.90
N GLU A 49 -11.49 9.48 5.11
CA GLU A 49 -11.24 8.05 5.24
C GLU A 49 -9.75 7.74 5.03
N TYR A 50 -9.14 8.38 4.03
CA TYR A 50 -7.70 8.26 3.77
C TYR A 50 -6.86 8.80 4.94
N LEU A 51 -7.20 9.95 5.50
CA LEU A 51 -6.51 10.52 6.67
C LEU A 51 -6.68 9.64 7.91
N ALA A 52 -7.87 9.06 8.12
CA ALA A 52 -8.11 8.12 9.21
C ALA A 52 -7.26 6.85 9.05
N TYR A 53 -7.20 6.30 7.84
CA TYR A 53 -6.32 5.18 7.50
C TYR A 53 -4.85 5.52 7.76
N ALA A 54 -4.35 6.65 7.25
CA ALA A 54 -2.96 7.04 7.41
C ALA A 54 -2.58 7.21 8.89
N ARG A 55 -3.45 7.86 9.67
CA ARG A 55 -3.28 7.98 11.13
C ARG A 55 -3.19 6.60 11.78
N ASP A 56 -4.11 5.70 11.46
CA ASP A 56 -4.15 4.39 12.12
C ASP A 56 -2.96 3.50 11.72
N VAL A 57 -2.47 3.59 10.48
CA VAL A 57 -1.22 2.92 10.06
C VAL A 57 -0.03 3.42 10.88
N THR A 58 0.15 4.74 10.97
CA THR A 58 1.25 5.33 11.75
C THR A 58 1.12 5.04 13.26
N ALA A 59 -0.11 4.86 13.75
CA ALA A 59 -0.36 4.48 15.14
C ALA A 59 0.08 3.04 15.44
N ILE A 60 0.06 2.12 14.47
CA ILE A 60 0.60 0.76 14.66
C ILE A 60 2.12 0.80 14.80
N GLU A 61 2.82 1.59 13.99
CA GLU A 61 4.27 1.77 14.12
C GLU A 61 4.67 2.34 15.50
N THR A 62 3.83 3.24 16.04
CA THR A 62 4.13 3.97 17.28
C THR A 62 3.68 3.22 18.55
N PHE A 63 2.50 2.60 18.53
CA PHE A 63 1.84 2.04 19.71
C PHE A 63 1.62 0.52 19.63
N GLY A 64 2.06 -0.11 18.54
CA GLY A 64 1.91 -1.54 18.30
C GLY A 64 0.46 -1.97 18.06
N SER A 65 0.19 -3.26 18.29
CA SER A 65 -1.07 -3.94 17.94
C SER A 65 -2.31 -3.50 18.72
N GLN A 66 -2.20 -2.56 19.66
CA GLN A 66 -3.33 -2.06 20.45
C GLN A 66 -4.42 -1.40 19.59
N ASN A 67 -4.04 -0.84 18.43
CA ASN A 67 -4.94 -0.10 17.55
C ASN A 67 -5.43 -0.89 16.33
N LEU A 68 -5.21 -2.22 16.30
CA LEU A 68 -5.57 -3.07 15.15
C LEU A 68 -7.03 -2.94 14.71
N LYS A 69 -7.96 -2.92 15.67
CA LYS A 69 -9.39 -2.76 15.36
C LYS A 69 -9.72 -1.39 14.78
N SER A 70 -8.93 -0.36 15.06
CA SER A 70 -9.10 0.95 14.42
C SER A 70 -8.62 0.88 13.00
N LEU A 71 -7.42 0.33 12.79
CA LEU A 71 -6.84 0.13 11.46
C LEU A 71 -7.74 -0.72 10.56
N GLU A 72 -8.28 -1.83 11.05
CA GLU A 72 -9.18 -2.70 10.27
C GLU A 72 -10.42 -1.94 9.78
N ARG A 73 -10.99 -1.09 10.64
CA ARG A 73 -12.13 -0.23 10.30
C ARG A 73 -11.75 0.85 9.30
N SER A 74 -10.65 1.56 9.51
CA SER A 74 -10.23 2.62 8.60
C SER A 74 -9.80 2.07 7.23
N CYS A 75 -9.15 0.90 7.19
CA CYS A 75 -8.88 0.14 5.97
C CYS A 75 -10.15 -0.19 5.18
N SER A 76 -11.16 -0.73 5.85
CA SER A 76 -12.44 -1.05 5.21
C SER A 76 -13.16 0.21 4.71
N ALA A 77 -13.12 1.29 5.49
CA ALA A 77 -13.77 2.56 5.14
C ALA A 77 -13.11 3.23 3.92
N VAL A 78 -11.77 3.33 3.90
CA VAL A 78 -11.06 3.95 2.78
C VAL A 78 -11.21 3.12 1.50
N GLU A 79 -11.12 1.79 1.59
CA GLU A 79 -11.32 0.89 0.45
C GLU A 79 -12.73 1.03 -0.13
N SER A 80 -13.74 1.00 0.73
CA SER A 80 -15.14 1.18 0.33
C SER A 80 -15.38 2.53 -0.35
N CYS A 81 -14.80 3.61 0.22
CA CYS A 81 -14.96 4.94 -0.35
C CYS A 81 -14.43 5.01 -1.79
N PHE A 82 -13.20 4.54 -2.04
CA PHE A 82 -12.61 4.54 -3.38
C PHE A 82 -13.40 3.65 -4.36
N LEU A 83 -13.86 2.47 -3.92
CA LEU A 83 -14.66 1.56 -4.75
C LEU A 83 -16.02 2.12 -5.14
N ASP A 84 -16.62 2.97 -4.29
CA ASP A 84 -17.87 3.68 -4.58
C ASP A 84 -17.69 4.81 -5.62
N LYS A 85 -16.46 5.27 -5.86
CA LYS A 85 -16.21 6.33 -6.84
C LYS A 85 -16.05 5.80 -8.25
N LYS A 86 -16.64 6.52 -9.20
CA LYS A 86 -16.56 6.24 -10.64
C LYS A 86 -15.12 6.39 -11.12
N CYS A 87 -14.45 7.46 -10.69
CA CYS A 87 -13.08 7.76 -11.05
C CYS A 87 -12.20 7.62 -9.80
N HIS A 88 -11.31 6.63 -9.79
CA HIS A 88 -10.36 6.45 -8.69
C HIS A 88 -9.00 5.94 -9.21
N ASP A 89 -7.94 6.20 -8.44
CA ASP A 89 -6.61 5.68 -8.73
C ASP A 89 -6.52 4.21 -8.28
N ILE A 90 -6.58 3.30 -9.26
CA ILE A 90 -6.49 1.85 -9.04
C ILE A 90 -5.15 1.49 -8.40
N LYS A 91 -4.07 2.20 -8.73
CA LYS A 91 -2.74 1.93 -8.17
C LYS A 91 -2.69 2.30 -6.69
N SER A 92 -3.24 3.46 -6.33
CA SER A 92 -3.34 3.88 -4.91
C SER A 92 -4.26 2.96 -4.11
N LEU A 93 -5.42 2.59 -4.65
CA LEU A 93 -6.31 1.61 -4.00
C LEU A 93 -5.61 0.26 -3.79
N ARG A 94 -4.87 -0.24 -4.79
CA ARG A 94 -4.09 -1.49 -4.66
C ARG A 94 -3.05 -1.40 -3.55
N LYS A 95 -2.34 -0.26 -3.43
CA LYS A 95 -1.37 -0.02 -2.37
C LYS A 95 -2.02 0.00 -0.99
N ILE A 96 -3.14 0.70 -0.85
CA ILE A 96 -3.92 0.74 0.41
C ILE A 96 -4.33 -0.69 0.82
N LYS A 97 -4.90 -1.47 -0.11
CA LYS A 97 -5.27 -2.88 0.15
C LYS A 97 -4.07 -3.72 0.57
N ALA A 98 -2.92 -3.53 -0.07
CA ALA A 98 -1.70 -4.27 0.25
C ALA A 98 -1.20 -3.94 1.67
N VAL A 99 -1.11 -2.66 2.03
CA VAL A 99 -0.71 -2.22 3.37
C VAL A 99 -1.70 -2.70 4.42
N CYS A 100 -3.00 -2.56 4.18
CA CYS A 100 -4.04 -3.04 5.09
C CYS A 100 -3.91 -4.53 5.37
N LYS A 101 -3.80 -5.37 4.33
CA LYS A 101 -3.58 -6.81 4.50
C LYS A 101 -2.30 -7.11 5.26
N GLN A 102 -1.21 -6.43 4.93
CA GLN A 102 0.08 -6.63 5.58
C GLN A 102 0.01 -6.27 7.06
N VAL A 103 -0.30 -5.02 7.39
CA VAL A 103 -0.25 -4.54 8.78
C VAL A 103 -1.22 -5.33 9.65
N LEU A 104 -2.42 -5.66 9.16
CA LEU A 104 -3.37 -6.51 9.89
C LEU A 104 -2.85 -7.94 10.08
N TYR A 105 -2.20 -8.53 9.08
CA TYR A 105 -1.64 -9.87 9.17
C TYR A 105 -0.50 -9.95 10.19
N PHE A 106 0.49 -9.06 10.07
CA PHE A 106 1.68 -9.04 10.93
C PHE A 106 1.36 -8.71 12.38
N ASN A 107 0.30 -7.95 12.62
CA ASN A 107 -0.11 -7.63 13.98
C ASN A 107 -1.18 -8.59 14.51
N SER A 108 -1.66 -9.54 13.70
CA SER A 108 -2.63 -10.55 14.15
C SER A 108 -2.06 -11.39 15.31
N PRO A 109 -2.88 -11.82 16.27
CA PRO A 109 -2.42 -12.66 17.39
C PRO A 109 -1.67 -13.92 16.93
N THR A 110 -2.11 -14.51 15.82
CA THR A 110 -1.50 -15.71 15.24
C THR A 110 -0.10 -15.48 14.70
N PHE A 111 0.19 -14.28 14.17
CA PHE A 111 1.52 -13.95 13.69
C PHE A 111 2.44 -13.46 14.82
N VAL A 112 1.92 -12.66 15.76
CA VAL A 112 2.71 -12.15 16.89
C VAL A 112 3.26 -13.28 17.77
N GLU A 113 2.50 -14.36 17.96
CA GLU A 113 2.98 -15.54 18.67
C GLU A 113 4.08 -16.28 17.89
N CYS A 114 3.93 -16.39 16.57
CA CYS A 114 4.95 -16.93 15.66
C CYS A 114 6.23 -16.08 15.68
N GLU A 115 6.14 -14.75 15.53
CA GLU A 115 7.28 -13.83 15.49
C GLU A 115 8.07 -13.85 16.80
N ARG A 116 7.38 -13.85 17.95
CA ARG A 116 8.04 -13.96 19.27
C ARG A 116 8.83 -15.25 19.39
N ASN A 117 8.28 -16.36 18.89
CA ASN A 117 8.95 -17.65 18.92
C ASN A 117 10.14 -17.66 17.94
N VAL A 118 10.00 -17.12 16.73
CA VAL A 118 11.10 -17.00 15.76
C VAL A 118 12.23 -16.10 16.27
N ALA A 119 11.91 -14.93 16.84
CA ALA A 119 12.89 -14.01 17.42
C ALA A 119 13.68 -14.65 18.57
N MET A 120 13.07 -15.57 19.31
CA MET A 120 13.73 -16.32 20.39
C MET A 120 14.76 -17.35 19.87
N PHE A 121 14.67 -17.76 18.60
CA PHE A 121 15.59 -18.72 17.97
C PHE A 121 16.61 -18.08 17.00
N ASN A 122 16.46 -16.80 16.64
CA ASN A 122 17.08 -16.23 15.44
C ASN A 122 18.15 -15.16 15.67
N ALA A 123 18.94 -15.25 16.76
CA ALA A 123 20.10 -14.36 16.93
C ALA A 123 21.16 -14.49 15.82
N THR A 124 21.02 -15.47 14.90
CA THR A 124 21.98 -15.84 13.86
C THR A 124 21.60 -15.45 12.43
N CYS A 125 20.34 -15.16 12.10
CA CYS A 125 19.97 -14.73 10.75
C CYS A 125 20.11 -13.20 10.64
N ALA A 126 21.15 -12.78 9.95
CA ALA A 126 21.39 -11.36 9.69
C ALA A 126 20.27 -10.77 8.82
N GLN A 127 20.02 -9.47 9.01
CA GLN A 127 19.08 -8.73 8.19
C GLN A 127 19.55 -8.72 6.73
N GLY A 128 18.66 -9.14 5.82
CA GLY A 128 18.94 -9.19 4.40
C GLY A 128 18.84 -7.81 3.73
N THR A 129 19.27 -7.73 2.47
CA THR A 129 19.18 -6.51 1.66
C THR A 129 18.40 -6.75 0.36
N GLY A 130 17.74 -5.71 -0.16
CA GLY A 130 16.99 -5.79 -1.41
C GLY A 130 15.84 -6.81 -1.34
N CYS A 131 15.97 -7.91 -2.10
CA CYS A 131 14.97 -8.97 -2.21
C CYS A 131 14.99 -9.98 -1.04
N GLU A 132 15.93 -9.86 -0.11
CA GLU A 132 16.12 -10.78 1.02
C GLU A 132 15.21 -10.45 2.22
N TYR A 133 13.89 -10.51 2.03
CA TYR A 133 12.91 -10.14 3.08
C TYR A 133 12.95 -11.02 4.33
N PHE A 134 13.48 -12.24 4.21
CA PHE A 134 13.54 -13.22 5.30
C PHE A 134 14.97 -13.38 5.85
N GLY A 135 15.80 -12.35 5.70
CA GLY A 135 17.21 -12.36 6.09
C GLY A 135 18.14 -12.81 4.96
N VAL A 136 19.45 -12.70 5.19
CA VAL A 136 20.49 -13.12 4.22
C VAL A 136 20.22 -14.56 3.76
N ASP A 137 20.23 -14.79 2.44
CA ASP A 137 19.90 -16.09 1.84
C ASP A 137 18.53 -16.68 2.29
N ASN A 138 17.60 -15.83 2.74
CA ASN A 138 16.32 -16.21 3.32
C ASN A 138 16.43 -17.16 4.53
N CYS A 139 17.48 -17.00 5.35
CA CYS A 139 17.78 -17.88 6.49
C CYS A 139 16.64 -18.07 7.51
N ALA A 140 15.67 -17.14 7.59
CA ALA A 140 14.55 -17.27 8.51
C ALA A 140 13.48 -18.27 8.03
N VAL A 141 13.43 -18.64 6.75
CA VAL A 141 12.34 -19.46 6.19
C VAL A 141 12.20 -20.83 6.85
N PRO A 142 13.28 -21.64 7.00
CA PRO A 142 13.17 -22.93 7.67
C PRO A 142 12.69 -22.80 9.12
N ILE A 143 13.13 -21.75 9.82
CA ILE A 143 12.75 -21.49 11.22
C ILE A 143 11.27 -21.15 11.30
N ILE A 144 10.78 -20.26 10.45
CA ILE A 144 9.36 -19.89 10.39
C ILE A 144 8.49 -21.12 10.11
N LYS A 145 8.90 -22.00 9.20
CA LYS A 145 8.17 -23.25 8.92
C LYS A 145 8.13 -24.21 10.09
N ILE A 146 9.24 -24.38 10.81
CA ILE A 146 9.33 -25.26 11.97
C ILE A 146 8.47 -24.73 13.11
N VAL A 147 8.56 -23.44 13.39
CA VAL A 147 7.92 -22.80 14.54
C VAL A 147 6.44 -22.54 14.30
N CYS A 148 6.10 -22.04 13.12
CA CYS A 148 4.77 -21.52 12.80
C CYS A 148 3.96 -22.45 11.90
N GLY A 149 4.60 -23.45 11.29
CA GLY A 149 3.99 -24.38 10.37
C GLY A 149 3.96 -23.89 8.92
N GLN A 150 3.80 -24.84 8.00
CA GLN A 150 3.82 -24.60 6.55
C GLN A 150 2.68 -23.68 6.07
N GLU A 151 1.50 -23.76 6.68
CA GLU A 151 0.33 -22.94 6.32
C GLU A 151 0.57 -21.46 6.67
N LYS A 152 1.05 -21.18 7.89
CA LYS A 152 1.38 -19.81 8.32
C LYS A 152 2.55 -19.24 7.54
N TRP A 153 3.53 -20.05 7.17
CA TRP A 153 4.57 -19.64 6.23
C TRP A 153 3.99 -19.16 4.90
N ALA A 154 3.06 -19.92 4.30
CA ALA A 154 2.47 -19.54 3.01
C ALA A 154 1.73 -18.21 3.09
N GLU A 155 0.92 -18.00 4.14
CA GLU A 155 0.24 -16.72 4.39
C GLU A 155 1.25 -15.56 4.55
N TYR A 156 2.32 -15.79 5.31
CA TYR A 156 3.35 -14.78 5.57
C TYR A 156 4.10 -14.36 4.31
N ARG A 157 4.55 -15.36 3.54
CA ARG A 157 5.18 -15.17 2.25
C ARG A 157 4.28 -14.39 1.30
N ASP A 158 3.01 -14.78 1.20
CA ASP A 158 2.08 -14.15 0.26
C ASP A 158 1.77 -12.70 0.65
N ALA A 159 1.75 -12.39 1.96
CA ALA A 159 1.64 -11.02 2.45
C ALA A 159 2.86 -10.15 2.06
N ILE A 160 4.09 -10.67 2.23
CA ILE A 160 5.33 -10.00 1.79
C ILE A 160 5.33 -9.77 0.28
N ILE A 161 5.04 -10.81 -0.52
CA ILE A 161 4.98 -10.69 -1.98
C ILE A 161 3.96 -9.61 -2.38
N THR A 162 2.78 -9.60 -1.77
CA THR A 162 1.73 -8.62 -2.07
C THR A 162 2.15 -7.19 -1.75
N ALA A 163 2.91 -6.99 -0.67
CA ALA A 163 3.35 -5.66 -0.23
C ALA A 163 4.47 -5.08 -1.11
N TYR A 164 5.42 -5.93 -1.52
CA TYR A 164 6.67 -5.45 -2.12
C TYR A 164 6.80 -5.71 -3.62
N ARG A 165 6.01 -6.63 -4.21
CA ARG A 165 6.07 -6.91 -5.66
C ARG A 165 5.70 -5.66 -6.47
N GLY A 166 6.66 -5.21 -7.29
CA GLY A 166 6.46 -4.08 -8.21
C GLY A 166 6.57 -2.70 -7.56
N THR A 167 7.14 -2.59 -6.36
CA THR A 167 7.61 -1.31 -5.82
C THR A 167 8.96 -0.93 -6.46
N GLU A 168 9.33 0.36 -6.42
CA GLU A 168 10.46 0.92 -7.18
C GLU A 168 11.80 0.23 -6.95
N ASN A 169 12.00 -0.39 -5.78
CA ASN A 169 13.25 -1.09 -5.42
C ASN A 169 13.21 -2.60 -5.67
N ASN A 170 12.08 -3.17 -6.11
CA ASN A 170 11.86 -4.62 -6.11
C ASN A 170 11.22 -5.14 -7.41
N THR A 171 11.45 -4.43 -8.52
CA THR A 171 10.97 -4.84 -9.85
C THR A 171 11.63 -6.12 -10.33
N ASP A 172 12.86 -6.38 -9.89
CA ASP A 172 13.72 -7.45 -10.41
C ASP A 172 13.87 -8.64 -9.45
N CYS A 173 13.14 -8.62 -8.33
CA CYS A 173 13.13 -9.74 -7.39
C CYS A 173 12.46 -10.97 -7.99
N ASP A 174 13.06 -12.16 -7.81
CA ASP A 174 12.44 -13.43 -8.20
C ASP A 174 11.40 -13.86 -7.15
N TRP A 175 10.19 -13.32 -7.31
CA TRP A 175 9.06 -13.62 -6.45
C TRP A 175 8.52 -15.04 -6.64
N GLU A 176 8.86 -15.73 -7.74
CA GLU A 176 8.44 -17.11 -7.96
C GLU A 176 9.38 -18.07 -7.23
N MET A 177 10.68 -17.78 -7.19
CA MET A 177 11.64 -18.47 -6.31
C MET A 177 11.18 -18.44 -4.85
N MET A 178 10.63 -17.32 -4.37
CA MET A 178 10.10 -17.22 -3.00
C MET A 178 8.98 -18.22 -2.69
N LYS A 179 8.20 -18.62 -3.71
CA LYS A 179 7.13 -19.63 -3.54
C LYS A 179 7.66 -21.05 -3.44
N THR A 180 8.89 -21.29 -3.89
CA THR A 180 9.54 -22.60 -3.85
C THR A 180 10.18 -22.91 -2.51
N PHE A 181 10.44 -21.89 -1.68
CA PHE A 181 11.00 -22.09 -0.35
C PHE A 181 10.06 -22.81 0.60
#